data_AF-A0A955QJM3-F1
#
_entry.id   AF-A0A955QJM3-F1
#
_cell.length_a   1.000
_cell.length_b   1.000
_cell.length_c   1.000
_cell.angle_alpha   90.00
_cell.angle_beta   90.00
_cell.angle_gamma   90.00
#
_symmetry.space_group_name_H-M   'P 1'
#
loop_
_entity.id
_entity.type
_entity.pdbx_description
1 polymer ?
#
loop_
_entity_poly.entity_id
_entity_poly.type
_entity_poly.pdbx_seq_one_letter_code
_entity_poly.pdbx_strand_id
1 'polypeptide(L)' 'MTSLPLSFQVRNAVIEKHQLEGTDPSARYFNRMIPIKRVEKGYSGTVMYEALNLNSQVHRTAQGAITDLVDQLRELG' A
#
# COMPACT_ATOMS: atom_id res chain seq x y z
N MET A 1 8.18 -5.43 -37.35
CA MET A 1 8.23 -4.93 -35.95
C MET A 1 7.68 -6.03 -35.05
N THR A 2 8.55 -6.80 -34.41
CA THR A 2 8.16 -7.82 -33.43
C THR A 2 7.81 -7.12 -32.12
N SER A 3 6.52 -7.03 -31.80
CA SER A 3 6.08 -6.66 -30.46
C SER A 3 6.49 -7.80 -29.52
N LEU A 4 7.46 -7.55 -28.64
CA LEU A 4 7.67 -8.43 -27.51
C LEU A 4 6.33 -8.52 -26.76
N PRO A 5 5.77 -9.72 -26.53
CA PRO A 5 4.63 -9.83 -25.64
C PRO A 5 5.08 -9.28 -24.29
N LEU A 6 4.38 -8.25 -23.77
CA LEU A 6 4.55 -7.83 -22.37
C LEU A 6 4.16 -9.03 -21.50
N SER A 7 5.11 -9.90 -21.22
CA SER A 7 5.00 -10.89 -20.17
C SER A 7 4.99 -10.09 -18.87
N PHE A 8 3.79 -9.82 -18.35
CA PHE A 8 3.58 -9.34 -16.98
C PHE A 8 3.96 -10.44 -15.97
N GLN A 9 5.18 -10.95 -16.05
CA GLN A 9 5.80 -11.85 -15.08
C GLN A 9 6.34 -11.09 -13.87
N VAL A 10 5.88 -9.85 -13.63
CA VAL A 10 6.29 -9.10 -12.44
C VAL A 10 5.42 -9.59 -11.27
N ARG A 11 5.84 -10.70 -10.65
CA ARG A 11 5.28 -11.14 -9.37
C ARG A 11 5.63 -10.10 -8.30
N ASN A 12 4.69 -9.80 -7.42
CA ASN A 12 4.85 -8.81 -6.35
C ASN A 12 5.20 -7.39 -6.86
N ALA A 13 4.69 -7.03 -8.03
CA ALA A 13 4.87 -5.70 -8.61
C ALA A 13 4.08 -4.66 -7.87
N VAL A 14 4.65 -3.46 -7.67
CA VAL A 14 3.88 -2.26 -7.35
C VAL A 14 3.07 -1.90 -8.58
N ILE A 15 1.76 -1.86 -8.44
CA ILE A 15 0.83 -1.54 -9.53
C ILE A 15 0.25 -0.14 -9.40
N GLU A 16 0.16 0.37 -8.17
CA GLU A 16 -0.45 1.65 -7.84
C GLU A 16 0.33 2.27 -6.68
N LYS A 17 0.29 3.60 -6.59
CA LYS A 17 0.77 4.34 -5.43
C LYS A 17 -0.31 5.34 -5.04
N HIS A 18 -0.66 5.35 -3.76
CA HIS A 18 -1.67 6.27 -3.23
C HIS A 18 -1.01 7.20 -2.22
N GLN A 19 -1.51 8.42 -2.13
CA GLN A 19 -1.08 9.35 -1.10
C GLN A 19 -1.98 9.17 0.12
N LEU A 20 -1.38 8.95 1.28
CA LEU A 20 -2.07 8.92 2.56
C LEU A 20 -1.59 10.07 3.42
N GLU A 21 -2.54 10.79 3.99
CA GLU A 21 -2.27 11.91 4.88
C GLU A 21 -3.08 11.80 6.17
N GLY A 22 -2.56 12.40 7.23
CA GLY A 22 -3.17 12.34 8.54
C GLY A 22 -2.38 13.14 9.57
N THR A 23 -2.80 13.01 10.82
CA THR A 23 -2.12 13.59 11.98
C THR A 23 -1.79 12.46 12.94
N ASP A 24 -0.55 12.41 13.41
CA ASP A 24 -0.11 11.40 14.38
C ASP A 24 -0.53 11.75 15.82
N PRO A 25 -0.36 10.84 16.79
CA PRO A 25 -0.68 11.11 18.20
C PRO A 25 0.07 12.30 18.82
N SER A 26 1.17 12.73 18.20
CA SER A 26 1.96 13.90 18.61
C SER A 26 1.47 15.20 17.96
N ALA A 27 0.28 15.19 17.35
CA ALA A 27 -0.31 16.29 16.59
C ALA A 27 0.55 16.74 15.38
N ARG A 28 1.40 15.86 14.85
CA ARG A 28 2.22 16.17 13.67
C ARG A 28 1.51 15.71 12.42
N TYR A 29 1.39 16.60 11.45
CA TYR A 29 0.90 16.23 10.12
C TYR A 29 1.91 15.30 9.43
N PHE A 30 1.39 14.25 8.79
CA PHE A 30 2.18 13.41 7.91
C PHE A 30 1.50 13.22 6.56
N ASN A 31 2.34 12.97 5.56
CA ASN A 31 1.95 12.67 4.20
C ASN A 31 2.93 11.63 3.65
N ARG A 32 2.42 10.46 3.23
CA ARG A 32 3.23 9.34 2.77
C ARG A 32 2.60 8.69 1.55
N MET A 33 3.46 8.33 0.60
CA MET A 33 3.08 7.52 -0.55
C MET A 33 3.08 6.05 -0.15
N ILE A 34 1.94 5.39 -0.29
CA ILE A 34 1.75 3.97 -0.02
C ILE A 34 1.77 3.16 -1.34
N PRO A 35 2.79 2.32 -1.58
CA PRO A 35 2.79 1.41 -2.71
C PRO A 35 1.79 0.27 -2.48
N ILE A 36 0.92 0.04 -3.46
CA ILE A 36 0.05 -1.15 -3.51
C ILE A 36 0.65 -2.13 -4.51
N LYS A 37 0.88 -3.35 -4.03
CA LYS A 37 1.45 -4.44 -4.82
C LYS A 37 0.39 -5.45 -5.20
N ARG A 38 0.49 -5.99 -6.42
CA ARG A 38 -0.25 -7.20 -6.81
C ARG A 38 0.55 -8.43 -6.40
N VAL A 39 -0.05 -9.25 -5.55
CA VAL A 39 0.50 -10.50 -5.02
C VAL A 39 -0.34 -11.68 -5.51
N GLU A 40 0.12 -12.92 -5.30
CA GLU A 40 -0.52 -14.13 -5.87
C GLU A 40 -2.04 -14.23 -5.62
N LYS A 41 -2.53 -13.73 -4.47
CA LYS A 41 -3.94 -13.86 -4.06
C LYS A 41 -4.70 -12.53 -3.98
N GLY A 42 -4.13 -11.44 -4.49
CA GLY A 42 -4.79 -10.13 -4.45
C GLY A 42 -3.80 -8.96 -4.37
N TYR A 43 -4.06 -8.07 -3.42
CA TYR A 43 -3.39 -6.79 -3.28
C TYR A 43 -2.92 -6.63 -1.84
N SER A 44 -1.71 -6.07 -1.67
CA SER A 44 -1.14 -5.75 -0.37
C SER A 44 -0.53 -4.35 -0.40
N GLY A 45 -0.74 -3.58 0.66
CA GLY A 45 -0.13 -2.27 0.85
C GLY A 45 0.92 -2.30 1.95
N THR A 46 1.90 -1.39 1.83
CA THR A 46 2.88 -1.14 2.88
C THR A 46 2.94 0.37 3.14
N VAL A 47 3.04 0.76 4.41
CA VAL A 47 3.33 2.14 4.80
C VAL A 47 4.52 2.16 5.75
N MET A 48 5.43 3.10 5.51
CA MET A 48 6.54 3.41 6.41
C MET A 48 6.43 4.86 6.82
N TYR A 49 6.35 5.10 8.12
CA TYR A 49 6.32 6.42 8.72
C TYR A 49 7.24 6.45 9.94
N GLU A 50 8.32 7.24 9.87
CA GLU A 50 9.38 7.24 10.89
C GLU A 50 9.92 5.81 11.11
N ALA A 51 9.80 5.27 12.33
CA ALA A 51 10.16 3.88 12.65
C ALA A 51 9.00 2.88 12.49
N LEU A 52 7.78 3.35 12.25
CA LEU A 52 6.60 2.52 12.10
C LEU A 52 6.55 1.93 10.69
N ASN A 53 6.47 0.60 10.62
CA ASN A 53 6.28 -0.15 9.37
C ASN A 53 5.02 -1.00 9.51
N LEU A 54 4.01 -0.73 8.68
CA LEU A 54 2.77 -1.50 8.63
C LEU A 54 2.60 -2.13 7.26
N ASN A 55 1.99 -3.31 7.26
CA ASN A 55 1.58 -4.02 6.05
C ASN A 55 0.12 -4.41 6.20
N SER A 56 -0.69 -4.17 5.18
CA SER A 56 -2.04 -4.72 5.17
C SER A 56 -2.02 -6.22 4.91
N GLN A 57 -3.09 -6.88 5.33
CA GLN A 57 -3.41 -8.22 4.89
C GLN A 57 -3.61 -8.24 3.37
N VAL A 58 -3.65 -9.44 2.78
CA VAL A 58 -3.94 -9.57 1.35
C VAL A 58 -5.44 -9.44 1.11
N HIS A 59 -5.83 -8.42 0.36
CA HIS A 59 -7.22 -8.14 0.01
C HIS A 59 -7.50 -8.40 -1.46
N ARG A 60 -8.77 -8.66 -1.81
CA ARG A 60 -9.18 -8.87 -3.21
C ARG A 60 -9.08 -7.60 -4.06
N THR A 61 -9.07 -6.42 -3.44
CA THR A 61 -9.03 -5.12 -4.12
C THR A 61 -7.94 -4.24 -3.51
N ALA A 62 -7.38 -3.33 -4.33
CA ALA A 62 -6.43 -2.32 -3.86
C ALA A 62 -7.05 -1.44 -2.76
N GLN A 63 -8.31 -1.05 -2.92
CA GLN A 63 -9.04 -0.26 -1.92
C GLN A 63 -9.14 -0.98 -0.57
N GLY A 64 -9.41 -2.29 -0.55
CA GLY A 64 -9.43 -3.05 0.70
C GLY A 64 -8.09 -3.05 1.42
N ALA A 65 -6.99 -3.17 0.66
CA ALA A 65 -5.63 -3.08 1.20
C ALA A 65 -5.28 -1.70 1.75
N ILE A 66 -5.84 -0.63 1.17
CA ILE A 66 -5.69 0.74 1.68
C ILE A 66 -6.53 0.95 2.94
N THR A 67 -7.80 0.52 2.93
CA THR A 67 -8.69 0.64 4.09
C THR A 67 -8.12 -0.05 5.32
N ASP A 68 -7.58 -1.27 5.16
CA ASP A 68 -6.90 -2.00 6.25
C ASP A 68 -5.70 -1.23 6.81
N LEU A 69 -4.84 -0.65 5.96
CA LEU A 69 -3.74 0.21 6.44
C LEU A 69 -4.25 1.44 7.21
N VAL A 70 -5.33 2.07 6.74
CA VAL A 70 -5.93 3.25 7.39
C VAL A 70 -6.52 2.87 8.74
N ASP A 71 -7.21 1.73 8.83
CA ASP A 71 -7.81 1.26 10.08
C ASP A 71 -6.71 0.89 11.09
N GLN A 72 -5.65 0.20 10.66
CA GLN A 72 -4.47 -0.05 11.52
C GLN A 72 -3.82 1.25 12.01
N LEU A 73 -3.68 2.25 11.16
CA LEU A 73 -3.12 3.55 11.57
C LEU A 73 -4.02 4.24 12.59
N ARG A 74 -5.35 4.23 12.39
CA ARG A 74 -6.32 4.80 13.33
C ARG A 74 -6.32 4.12 14.69
N GLU A 75 -6.06 2.81 14.74
CA GLU A 75 -5.92 2.07 16.01
C GLU A 75 -4.68 2.51 16.80
N LEU A 76 -3.65 3.05 16.13
CA LEU A 76 -2.43 3.56 16.77
C LEU A 76 -2.53 5.02 17.23
N GLY A 77 -3.62 5.72 16.86
CA GLY A 77 -3.93 7.10 17.22
C GLY A 77 -3.62 8.10 16.11
#